data_AF-A0A349H8C6-F1
#
_entry.id   AF-A0A349H8C6-F1
#
_cell.length_a   1.000
_cell.length_b   1.000
_cell.length_c   1.000
_cell.angle_alpha   90.00
_cell.angle_beta   90.00
_cell.angle_gamma   90.00
#
_symmetry.space_group_name_H-M   'P 1'
#
loop_
_entity.id
_entity.type
_entity.pdbx_description
1 polymer ?
#
loop_
_entity_poly.entity_id
_entity_poly.type
_entity_poly.pdbx_seq_one_letter_code
_entity_poly.pdbx_strand_id
1 'polypeptide(L)'
;MTIGIERAFFLDFGTTATIGAASVMGVFDSAPVAEFGILGSAPKFLCKASDVPGITFGQAVTIESVGYTVTEVKPDGTGLTELILDKAS
;
A
#
# COMPACT_ATOMS: atom_id res chain seq x y z
N MET A 1 27.93 4.62 9.28
CA MET A 1 26.78 3.91 8.68
C MET A 1 25.51 4.60 9.21
N THR A 2 25.10 5.70 8.58
CA THR A 2 23.90 6.43 9.02
C THR A 2 22.69 5.62 8.59
N ILE A 3 22.08 4.87 9.51
CA ILE A 3 20.73 4.36 9.28
C ILE A 3 19.84 5.59 9.23
N GLY A 4 19.40 5.95 8.02
CA GLY A 4 18.40 6.99 7.83
C GLY A 4 17.18 6.59 8.64
N ILE A 5 16.77 7.44 9.58
CA ILE A 5 15.58 7.30 10.42
C ILE A 5 14.31 6.98 9.61
N GLU A 6 14.32 7.32 8.32
CA GLU A 6 13.35 6.97 7.28
C GLU A 6 13.11 5.46 7.16
N ARG A 7 14.16 4.63 7.32
CA ARG A 7 14.07 3.17 7.23
C ARG A 7 13.51 2.55 8.52
N ALA A 8 13.72 3.21 9.66
CA ALA A 8 13.25 2.72 10.95
C ALA A 8 11.73 2.83 11.06
N PHE A 9 11.12 3.90 10.52
CA PHE A 9 9.68 4.10 10.59
C PHE A 9 8.88 3.01 9.85
N PHE A 10 9.33 2.61 8.66
CA PHE A 10 8.71 1.51 7.91
C PHE A 10 9.04 0.12 8.51
N LEU A 11 10.13 -0.04 9.25
CA LEU A 11 10.43 -1.31 9.93
C LEU A 11 9.61 -1.51 11.22
N ASP A 12 9.22 -0.41 11.87
CA ASP A 12 8.47 -0.43 13.13
C ASP A 12 6.94 -0.43 12.91
N PHE A 13 6.45 0.29 11.89
CA PHE A 13 5.01 0.41 11.57
C PHE A 13 4.64 0.05 10.13
N GLY A 14 5.63 -0.21 9.27
CA GLY A 14 5.37 -0.56 7.88
C GLY A 14 5.15 -2.06 7.73
N THR A 15 4.23 -2.39 6.84
CA THR A 15 3.97 -3.76 6.42
C THR A 15 4.63 -4.00 5.05
N THR A 16 5.15 -5.21 4.86
CA THR A 16 5.73 -5.60 3.58
C THR A 16 4.63 -6.13 2.67
N ALA A 17 4.40 -5.43 1.57
CA ALA A 17 3.56 -5.88 0.46
C ALA A 17 4.41 -6.55 -0.62
N THR A 18 3.86 -7.54 -1.29
CA THR A 18 4.45 -8.13 -2.50
C THR A 18 3.65 -7.66 -3.70
N ILE A 19 4.30 -6.93 -4.59
CA ILE A 19 3.67 -6.33 -5.78
C ILE A 19 4.40 -6.92 -6.99
N GLY A 20 3.76 -7.85 -7.68
CA GLY A 20 4.41 -8.64 -8.72
C GLY A 20 5.59 -9.45 -8.15
N ALA A 21 6.82 -9.10 -8.53
CA ALA A 21 8.05 -9.72 -8.03
C ALA A 21 8.82 -8.86 -7.00
N ALA A 22 8.33 -7.65 -6.70
CA ALA A 22 8.98 -6.72 -5.78
C ALA A 22 8.37 -6.81 -4.38
N SER A 23 9.22 -6.79 -3.36
CA SER A 23 8.82 -6.64 -1.96
C SER A 23 8.90 -5.16 -1.57
N VAL A 24 7.73 -4.56 -1.37
CA VAL A 24 7.54 -3.14 -1.11
C VAL A 24 7.19 -2.92 0.34
N MET A 25 8.01 -2.17 1.08
CA MET A 25 7.65 -1.72 2.42
C MET A 25 6.80 -0.45 2.32
N GLY A 26 5.63 -0.49 2.95
CA GLY A 26 4.68 0.61 2.97
C GLY A 26 3.87 0.63 4.26
N VAL A 27 3.03 1.64 4.41
CA VAL A 27 2.02 1.68 5.48
C VAL A 27 0.75 1.07 4.91
N PHE A 28 0.29 -0.02 5.52
CA PHE A 28 -0.98 -0.65 5.19
C PHE A 28 -2.03 -0.23 6.19
N ASP A 29 -3.09 0.38 5.70
CA ASP A 29 -4.24 0.78 6.49
C ASP A 29 -5.48 0.05 5.97
N SER A 30 -5.95 -0.93 6.74
CA SER A 30 -7.20 -1.66 6.45
C SER A 30 -8.35 -1.15 7.32
N ALA A 31 -8.28 0.08 7.83
CA ALA A 31 -9.30 0.57 8.73
C ALA A 31 -10.66 0.63 8.00
N PRO A 32 -11.74 0.15 8.64
CA PRO A 32 -13.08 0.29 8.08
C PRO A 32 -13.41 1.78 8.00
N VAL A 33 -13.61 2.29 6.78
CA VAL A 33 -14.03 3.67 6.55
C VAL A 33 -15.55 3.72 6.66
N ALA A 34 -16.04 4.33 7.73
CA ALA A 34 -17.45 4.66 7.86
C ALA A 34 -17.70 5.98 7.14
N GLU A 35 -17.87 5.93 5.82
CA GLU A 35 -18.26 7.10 5.04
C GLU A 35 -19.78 7.04 4.80
N PHE A 36 -20.50 8.09 5.21
CA PHE A 36 -21.96 8.20 5.05
C PHE A 36 -22.81 7.05 5.64
N GLY A 37 -22.35 6.42 6.73
CA GLY A 37 -23.11 5.35 7.39
C GLY A 37 -23.07 4.00 6.66
N ILE A 38 -22.24 3.88 5.61
CA ILE A 38 -21.91 2.63 4.96
C ILE A 38 -20.53 2.21 5.51
N LEU A 39 -20.47 1.01 6.10
CA LEU A 39 -19.20 0.39 6.47
C LEU A 39 -18.51 -0.07 5.18
N GLY A 40 -17.73 0.82 4.57
CA GLY A 40 -16.83 0.48 3.48
C GLY A 40 -15.53 -0.09 4.03
N SER A 41 -15.01 -1.14 3.41
CA SER A 41 -13.62 -1.55 3.62
C SER A 41 -12.83 -1.12 2.40
N ALA A 42 -12.14 0.01 2.48
CA ALA A 42 -11.26 0.50 1.43
C ALA A 42 -9.82 0.42 1.93
N PRO A 43 -9.19 -0.77 1.93
CA PRO A 43 -7.82 -0.92 2.36
C PRO A 43 -6.91 -0.04 1.49
N LYS A 44 -6.02 0.70 2.13
CA LYS A 44 -5.09 1.63 1.50
C LYS A 44 -3.66 1.23 1.82
N PHE A 45 -2.79 1.35 0.83
CA PHE A 45 -1.37 1.06 0.97
C PHE A 45 -0.55 2.23 0.47
N LEU A 46 0.13 2.91 1.40
CA LEU A 46 1.00 4.04 1.10
C LEU A 46 2.44 3.55 0.97
N CYS A 47 3.01 3.68 -0.22
CA CYS A 47 4.38 3.24 -0.50
C CYS A 47 5.16 4.27 -1.32
N LYS A 48 6.46 4.04 -1.50
CA LYS A 48 7.29 4.90 -2.35
C LYS A 48 7.01 4.62 -3.81
N ALA A 49 6.76 5.67 -4.59
CA ALA A 49 6.51 5.57 -6.03
C ALA A 49 7.65 4.87 -6.78
N SER A 50 8.89 5.09 -6.33
CA SER A 50 10.10 4.48 -6.91
C SER A 50 10.19 2.97 -6.71
N ASP A 51 9.50 2.42 -5.71
CA ASP A 51 9.49 0.98 -5.42
C ASP A 51 8.45 0.24 -6.27
N VAL A 52 7.47 0.98 -6.79
CA VAL A 52 6.40 0.49 -7.64
C VAL A 52 6.37 1.20 -9.01
N PRO A 53 7.48 1.20 -9.77
CA PRO A 53 7.53 1.88 -11.06
C PRO A 53 6.59 1.18 -12.05
N GLY A 54 5.44 1.79 -12.31
CA GLY A 54 4.44 1.25 -13.23
C GLY A 54 3.34 0.40 -12.58
N ILE A 55 3.05 0.60 -11.29
CA ILE A 55 1.80 0.10 -10.70
C ILE A 55 0.59 0.64 -11.46
N THR A 56 -0.35 -0.25 -11.78
CA THR A 56 -1.58 0.09 -12.50
C THR A 56 -2.80 -0.49 -11.79
N PHE A 57 -3.97 0.03 -12.17
CA PHE A 57 -5.26 -0.58 -11.83
C PHE A 57 -5.29 -2.07 -12.20
N GLY A 58 -5.87 -2.89 -11.33
CA GLY A 58 -6.03 -4.33 -11.49
C GLY A 58 -4.81 -5.16 -11.09
N GLN A 59 -3.70 -4.54 -10.66
CA GLN A 59 -2.53 -5.29 -10.22
C GLN A 59 -2.80 -6.06 -8.93
N ALA A 60 -2.36 -7.31 -8.88
CA ALA A 60 -2.40 -8.13 -7.69
C ALA A 60 -1.30 -7.71 -6.71
N VAL A 61 -1.69 -7.52 -5.46
CA VAL A 61 -0.84 -7.09 -4.35
C VAL A 61 -1.10 -8.03 -3.18
N THR A 62 -0.06 -8.64 -2.64
CA THR A 62 -0.19 -9.56 -1.51
C THR A 62 0.36 -8.89 -0.26
N ILE A 63 -0.46 -8.75 0.77
CA ILE A 63 -0.11 -8.10 2.04
C ILE A 63 -0.45 -9.06 3.17
N GLU A 64 0.51 -9.38 4.04
CA GLU A 64 0.29 -10.28 5.18
C GLU A 64 -0.36 -11.64 4.80
N SER A 65 0.01 -12.19 3.64
CA SER A 65 -0.59 -13.40 3.05
C SER A 65 -2.05 -13.27 2.58
N VAL A 66 -2.59 -12.06 2.54
CA VAL A 66 -3.90 -11.75 1.95
C VAL A 66 -3.70 -11.14 0.57
N GLY A 67 -4.41 -11.66 -0.42
CA GLY A 67 -4.43 -11.14 -1.77
C GLY A 67 -5.36 -9.93 -1.90
N TYR A 68 -4.87 -8.89 -2.52
CA TYR A 68 -5.58 -7.66 -2.84
C TYR A 68 -5.40 -7.30 -4.30
N THR A 69 -6.31 -6.51 -4.83
CA THR A 69 -6.25 -5.95 -6.18
C THR A 69 -6.29 -4.43 -6.12
N VAL A 70 -5.40 -3.77 -6.86
CA VAL A 70 -5.33 -2.31 -6.93
C VAL A 70 -6.56 -1.77 -7.66
N THR A 71 -7.37 -0.97 -6.98
CA THR A 71 -8.56 -0.34 -7.55
C THR A 71 -8.35 1.13 -7.89
N GLU A 72 -7.36 1.79 -7.28
CA GLU A 72 -6.97 3.14 -7.66
C GLU A 72 -5.52 3.40 -7.26
N VAL A 73 -4.82 4.17 -8.10
CA VAL A 73 -3.42 4.56 -7.89
C VAL A 73 -3.36 6.07 -7.80
N LYS A 74 -2.98 6.59 -6.64
CA LYS A 74 -2.90 8.02 -6.38
C LYS A 74 -1.47 8.44 -6.02
N PRO A 75 -0.68 8.88 -7.01
CA PRO A 75 0.65 9.44 -6.75
C PRO A 75 0.53 10.84 -6.14
N ASP A 76 1.25 11.10 -5.04
CA ASP A 76 1.22 12.40 -4.34
C ASP A 76 2.17 13.44 -4.98
N GLY A 77 2.94 13.05 -6.00
CA GLY A 77 3.92 13.92 -6.67
C GLY A 77 5.18 14.25 -5.85
N THR A 78 5.17 13.92 -4.55
CA THR A 78 6.28 14.10 -3.60
C THR A 78 7.19 12.87 -3.49
N GLY A 79 6.90 11.79 -4.23
CA GLY A 79 7.64 10.53 -4.21
C GLY A 79 6.93 9.39 -3.46
N LEU A 80 5.76 9.66 -2.87
CA LEU A 80 4.85 8.65 -2.33
C LEU A 80 3.69 8.37 -3.29
N THR A 81 3.12 7.17 -3.19
CA THR A 81 1.95 6.73 -3.93
C THR A 81 1.03 5.97 -2.99
N GLU A 82 -0.21 6.43 -2.92
CA GLU A 82 -1.29 5.77 -2.21
C GLU A 82 -2.00 4.82 -3.19
N LEU A 83 -2.09 3.55 -2.83
CA LEU A 83 -2.82 2.53 -3.57
C LEU A 83 -4.08 2.22 -2.80
N ILE A 84 -5.23 2.41 -3.43
CA ILE A 84 -6.48 1.88 -2.90
C ILE A 84 -6.61 0.46 -3.42
N LEU A 85 -6.92 -0.44 -2.49
CA LEU A 85 -6.96 -1.87 -2.70
C LEU A 85 -8.38 -2.37 -2.46
N ASP A 86 -8.71 -3.46 -3.11
CA ASP A 86 -9.89 -4.26 -2.83
C ASP A 86 -9.47 -5.68 -2.49
N LYS A 87 -10.15 -6.30 -1.51
CA LYS A 87 -9.81 -7.66 -1.08
C LYS A 87 -10.24 -8.63 -2.17
N ALA A 88 -9.28 -9.36 -2.74
CA ALA A 88 -9.60 -10.43 -3.66
C ALA A 88 -10.41 -11.50 -2.89
N SER A 89 -11.66 -11.68 -3.30
CA SER A 89 -12.61 -12.62 -2.69
C SER A 89 -12.37 -14.05 -3.11
#